data_AF-A0A2T1CBU4-F1
#
_entry.id   AF-A0A2T1CBU4-F1
#
_cell.length_a   1.000
_cell.length_b   1.000
_cell.length_c   1.000
_cell.angle_alpha   90.00
_cell.angle_beta   90.00
_cell.angle_gamma   90.00
#
_symmetry.space_group_name_H-M   'P 1'
#
loop_
_entity.id
_entity.type
_entity.pdbx_description
1 polymer ?
#
loop_
_entity_poly.entity_id
_entity_poly.type
_entity_poly.pdbx_seq_one_letter_code
_entity_poly.pdbx_strand_id
1 'polypeptide(L)'
;MRGTIGSTVGNAFVAKYTSTGTLEWSRDLPNGNASIAFDIAVSEDGSYYIAGATNVNYTTSLTSDGFVAKYSSDGSQLWRQTIATTVSLPFLGNRAAVDSASGIAIDPEGNVIVSGFFKVFPGFATTQGNGFIAKYNGSTGTAITEFGTDGRVEFGELDADAASKVAVDSAGNIYITGIADATLTTNPANPYSGGDAFIAAYNPSGGLLWRDRLGESGTVQDYGRAIAVSGDRVYMTGQTASSLPDNMLAGSTDGFLASYDRISGERQWVRQFGTSELEESQGIAVDANGRIYLTGETTGSLFGDVIGGSDAWIAVYDESGSLLTSNQFGTAQDDEAYGITVDSQGNVYIIGQTLGAFPENTNQGDYDGWVAQYGNG
;
A
#
# COMPACT_ATOMS: atom_id res chain seq x y z
N MET A 1 12.66 -5.58 17.96
CA MET A 1 13.37 -6.71 17.32
C MET A 1 14.87 -6.39 17.24
N ARG A 2 15.79 -7.38 17.20
CA ARG A 2 17.23 -7.11 17.02
C ARG A 2 17.50 -6.68 15.57
N GLY A 3 17.49 -5.38 15.32
CA GLY A 3 17.78 -4.76 14.03
C GLY A 3 19.11 -4.03 13.99
N THR A 4 20.22 -4.63 14.45
CA THR A 4 21.53 -4.16 13.95
C THR A 4 21.81 -4.89 12.65
N ILE A 5 21.14 -4.43 11.60
CA ILE A 5 21.41 -4.78 10.22
C ILE A 5 22.73 -4.09 9.83
N GLY A 6 23.68 -4.87 9.33
CA GLY A 6 25.08 -4.52 9.19
C GLY A 6 25.39 -3.54 8.06
N SER A 7 24.85 -2.33 8.12
CA SER A 7 25.22 -1.23 7.25
C SER A 7 24.98 0.09 7.97
N THR A 8 25.95 1.01 7.93
CA THR A 8 25.80 2.40 8.41
C THR A 8 24.85 3.23 7.54
N VAL A 9 24.25 2.62 6.50
CA VAL A 9 23.25 3.18 5.60
C VAL A 9 22.08 2.17 5.56
N GLY A 10 20.91 2.54 6.07
CA GLY A 10 19.76 1.63 6.19
C GLY A 10 19.42 0.95 4.86
N ASN A 11 19.42 -0.39 4.84
CA ASN A 11 18.97 -1.21 3.72
C ASN A 11 17.75 -2.00 4.16
N ALA A 12 16.76 -2.10 3.28
CA ALA A 12 15.63 -3.01 3.47
C ALA A 12 16.09 -4.46 3.60
N PHE A 13 15.33 -5.25 4.34
CA PHE A 13 15.58 -6.65 4.61
C PHE A 13 14.26 -7.44 4.57
N VAL A 14 14.37 -8.76 4.47
CA VAL A 14 13.26 -9.70 4.67
C VAL A 14 13.63 -10.66 5.78
N ALA A 15 12.66 -11.00 6.61
CA ALA A 15 12.80 -11.99 7.66
C ALA A 15 11.64 -12.98 7.62
N LYS A 16 11.94 -14.25 7.87
CA LYS A 16 10.96 -15.33 7.99
C LYS A 16 10.97 -15.87 9.41
N TYR A 17 9.79 -16.04 9.97
CA TYR A 17 9.58 -16.58 11.30
C TYR A 17 8.74 -17.85 11.23
N THR A 18 8.97 -18.75 12.18
CA THR A 18 8.06 -19.87 12.49
C THR A 18 6.72 -19.33 13.00
N SER A 19 5.68 -20.16 13.00
CA SER A 19 4.38 -19.82 13.58
C SER A 19 4.41 -19.52 15.07
N THR A 20 5.48 -19.90 15.78
CA THR A 20 5.72 -19.58 17.19
C THR A 20 6.60 -18.34 17.38
N GLY A 21 6.85 -17.57 16.32
CA GLY A 21 7.62 -16.31 16.37
C GLY A 21 9.14 -16.47 16.44
N THR A 22 9.68 -17.68 16.27
CA THR A 22 11.14 -17.89 16.19
C THR A 22 11.66 -17.54 14.80
N LEU A 23 12.69 -16.70 14.70
CA LEU A 23 13.34 -16.34 13.43
C LEU A 23 13.96 -17.59 12.77
N GLU A 24 13.54 -17.91 11.55
CA GLU A 24 14.15 -18.97 10.73
C GLU A 24 15.35 -18.42 9.95
N TRP A 25 15.16 -17.29 9.27
CA TRP A 25 16.21 -16.61 8.53
C TRP A 25 15.87 -15.14 8.29
N SER A 26 16.90 -14.33 8.05
CA SER A 26 16.77 -12.98 7.50
C SER A 26 17.79 -12.73 6.39
N ARG A 27 17.47 -11.81 5.49
CA ARG A 27 18.31 -11.41 4.35
C ARG A 27 18.18 -9.91 4.14
N ASP A 28 19.32 -9.23 4.06
CA ASP A 28 19.35 -7.88 3.51
C ASP A 28 19.01 -7.96 2.02
N LEU A 29 18.50 -6.86 1.44
CA LEU A 29 18.24 -6.76 0.00
C LEU A 29 19.44 -6.09 -0.68
N PRO A 30 20.47 -6.84 -1.12
CA PRO A 30 21.73 -6.27 -1.57
C PRO A 30 21.60 -5.52 -2.91
N ASN A 31 22.22 -4.33 -2.99
CA ASN A 31 22.63 -3.69 -4.25
C ASN A 31 23.76 -2.66 -4.12
N GLY A 32 24.38 -2.52 -2.95
CA GLY A 32 25.42 -1.50 -2.71
C GLY A 32 24.89 -0.07 -2.57
N ASN A 33 23.57 0.14 -2.56
CA ASN A 33 22.88 1.42 -2.42
C ASN A 33 21.76 1.33 -1.36
N ALA A 34 21.38 2.45 -0.74
CA ALA A 34 20.22 2.46 0.16
C ALA A 34 18.96 2.01 -0.58
N SER A 35 18.21 1.06 -0.02
CA SER A 35 16.96 0.56 -0.61
C SER A 35 15.86 0.55 0.44
N ILE A 36 14.63 0.92 0.04
CA ILE A 36 13.42 0.80 0.84
C ILE A 36 12.53 -0.26 0.19
N ALA A 37 11.96 -1.17 0.98
CA ALA A 37 10.93 -2.11 0.54
C ALA A 37 9.58 -1.61 1.04
N PHE A 38 8.58 -1.61 0.16
CA PHE A 38 7.23 -1.12 0.47
C PHE A 38 6.21 -2.25 0.59
N ASP A 39 6.39 -3.32 -0.18
CA ASP A 39 5.41 -4.41 -0.20
C ASP A 39 6.05 -5.76 -0.55
N ILE A 40 5.39 -6.83 -0.11
CA ILE A 40 5.81 -8.21 -0.32
C ILE A 40 4.63 -9.10 -0.70
N ALA A 41 4.80 -9.95 -1.71
CA ALA A 41 3.88 -11.01 -2.07
C ALA A 41 4.56 -12.38 -1.98
N VAL A 42 3.80 -13.41 -1.62
CA VAL A 42 4.29 -14.78 -1.49
C VAL A 42 3.54 -15.67 -2.48
N SER A 43 4.27 -16.40 -3.33
CA SER A 43 3.66 -17.40 -4.23
C SER A 43 3.41 -18.73 -3.53
N GLU A 44 2.57 -19.57 -4.13
CA GLU A 44 2.25 -20.91 -3.62
C GLU A 44 3.48 -21.82 -3.45
N ASP A 45 4.52 -21.62 -4.28
CA ASP A 45 5.80 -22.34 -4.17
C ASP A 45 6.69 -21.86 -3.01
N GLY A 46 6.23 -20.85 -2.25
CA GLY A 46 6.94 -20.24 -1.13
C GLY A 46 8.01 -19.23 -1.54
N SER A 47 8.07 -18.82 -2.80
CA SER A 47 8.93 -17.71 -3.23
C SER A 47 8.35 -16.36 -2.78
N TYR A 48 9.23 -15.38 -2.61
CA TYR A 48 8.90 -14.02 -2.19
C TYR A 48 9.14 -13.05 -3.33
N TYR A 49 8.22 -12.13 -3.53
CA TYR A 49 8.34 -11.01 -4.45
C TYR A 49 8.29 -9.72 -3.66
N ILE A 50 9.23 -8.81 -3.92
CA ILE A 50 9.38 -7.58 -3.17
C ILE A 50 9.35 -6.40 -4.13
N ALA A 51 8.53 -5.40 -3.81
CA ALA A 51 8.52 -4.10 -4.48
C ALA A 51 9.14 -3.02 -3.58
N GLY A 52 9.87 -2.08 -4.19
CA GLY A 52 10.53 -1.02 -3.44
C GLY A 52 11.18 0.04 -4.33
N ALA A 53 12.07 0.82 -3.73
CA ALA A 53 12.87 1.84 -4.42
C ALA A 53 14.35 1.82 -3.99
N THR A 54 15.23 2.29 -4.87
CA THR A 54 16.69 2.37 -4.65
C THR A 54 17.19 3.81 -4.66
N ASN A 55 18.25 4.15 -3.92
CA ASN A 55 18.89 5.48 -3.89
C ASN A 55 18.06 6.66 -3.36
N VAL A 56 17.56 6.55 -2.13
CA VAL A 56 17.08 7.72 -1.37
C VAL A 56 18.25 8.50 -0.75
N ASN A 57 18.87 9.41 -1.51
CA ASN A 57 19.77 10.43 -0.96
C ASN A 57 19.20 11.83 -1.21
N TYR A 58 18.36 12.31 -0.28
CA TYR A 58 17.64 13.59 -0.33
C TYR A 58 18.53 14.85 -0.40
N THR A 59 19.86 14.71 -0.33
CA THR A 59 20.78 15.86 -0.27
C THR A 59 21.55 16.12 -1.56
N THR A 60 21.80 15.11 -2.42
CA THR A 60 22.65 15.32 -3.62
C THR A 60 22.36 14.47 -4.87
N SER A 61 21.50 13.44 -4.83
CA SER A 61 21.09 12.70 -6.05
C SER A 61 19.58 12.52 -6.14
N LEU A 62 18.95 13.22 -7.09
CA LEU A 62 17.49 13.28 -7.32
C LEU A 62 16.94 12.09 -8.13
N THR A 63 17.54 10.90 -8.02
CA THR A 63 17.13 9.75 -8.83
C THR A 63 16.97 8.54 -7.92
N SER A 64 15.71 8.17 -7.69
CA SER A 64 15.37 6.85 -7.16
C SER A 64 14.80 6.03 -8.30
N ASP A 65 15.20 4.78 -8.42
CA ASP A 65 14.54 3.85 -9.33
C ASP A 65 13.75 2.82 -8.52
N GLY A 66 12.54 2.54 -8.97
CA GLY A 66 11.73 1.47 -8.42
C GLY A 66 12.39 0.12 -8.68
N PHE A 67 12.06 -0.90 -7.90
CA PHE A 67 12.49 -2.26 -8.20
C PHE A 67 11.40 -3.27 -7.90
N VAL A 68 11.50 -4.41 -8.59
CA VAL A 68 10.83 -5.64 -8.24
C VAL A 68 11.86 -6.76 -8.19
N ALA A 69 11.81 -7.60 -7.17
CA ALA A 69 12.77 -8.69 -6.99
C ALA A 69 12.07 -9.98 -6.53
N LYS A 70 12.58 -11.13 -7.00
CA LYS A 70 12.14 -12.45 -6.54
C LYS A 70 13.24 -13.11 -5.72
N TYR A 71 12.83 -13.75 -4.62
CA TYR A 71 13.66 -14.57 -3.76
C TYR A 71 13.03 -15.96 -3.63
N SER A 72 13.85 -16.99 -3.52
CA SER A 72 13.40 -18.35 -3.19
C SER A 72 12.94 -18.45 -1.73
N SER A 73 12.31 -19.58 -1.40
CA SER A 73 11.81 -19.89 -0.05
C SER A 73 12.89 -19.92 1.06
N ASP A 74 14.17 -20.04 0.68
CA ASP A 74 15.34 -19.96 1.57
C ASP A 74 15.98 -18.57 1.63
N GLY A 75 15.39 -17.59 0.94
CA GLY A 75 15.85 -16.20 0.89
C GLY A 75 16.97 -15.92 -0.12
N SER A 76 17.28 -16.83 -1.05
CA SER A 76 18.26 -16.55 -2.12
C SER A 76 17.62 -15.70 -3.23
N GLN A 77 18.29 -14.63 -3.69
CA GLN A 77 17.77 -13.80 -4.78
C GLN A 77 17.81 -14.58 -6.11
N LEU A 78 16.66 -14.69 -6.77
CA LEU A 78 16.51 -15.36 -8.07
C LEU A 78 16.65 -14.38 -9.23
N TRP A 79 15.94 -13.25 -9.16
CA TRP A 79 16.03 -12.18 -10.15
C TRP A 79 15.66 -10.83 -9.53
N ARG A 80 16.06 -9.75 -10.20
CA ARG A 80 15.68 -8.38 -9.86
C ARG A 80 15.55 -7.55 -11.13
N GLN A 81 14.53 -6.70 -11.19
CA GLN A 81 14.35 -5.69 -12.21
C GLN A 81 14.34 -4.30 -11.60
N THR A 82 14.86 -3.34 -12.36
CA THR A 82 14.76 -1.92 -12.08
C THR A 82 13.63 -1.33 -12.92
N ILE A 83 12.81 -0.49 -12.29
CA ILE A 83 11.76 0.30 -12.91
C ILE A 83 12.27 1.74 -12.93
N ALA A 84 12.68 2.21 -14.11
CA ALA A 84 13.25 3.52 -14.30
C ALA A 84 12.57 4.21 -15.48
N THR A 85 12.03 5.39 -15.25
CA THR A 85 11.32 6.17 -16.28
C THR A 85 12.21 7.30 -16.78
N THR A 86 12.23 7.49 -18.11
CA THR A 86 12.82 8.67 -18.73
C THR A 86 11.72 9.47 -19.41
N VAL A 87 11.58 10.73 -19.02
CA VAL A 87 10.58 11.63 -19.58
C VAL A 87 11.26 12.60 -20.55
N SER A 88 10.71 12.70 -21.76
CA SER A 88 11.15 13.66 -22.76
C SER A 88 10.43 14.99 -22.56
N LEU A 89 11.15 16.00 -22.07
CA LEU A 89 10.60 17.34 -21.88
C LEU A 89 10.94 18.26 -23.06
N PRO A 90 9.98 19.06 -23.57
CA PRO A 90 10.26 20.11 -24.55
C PRO A 90 11.36 21.05 -24.04
N PHE A 91 12.33 21.39 -24.89
CA PHE A 91 13.45 22.31 -24.61
C PHE A 91 14.47 21.88 -23.55
N LEU A 92 14.10 20.98 -22.63
CA LEU A 92 14.99 20.46 -21.61
C LEU A 92 15.62 19.12 -22.03
N GLY A 93 15.00 18.37 -22.93
CA GLY A 93 15.47 17.05 -23.35
C GLY A 93 15.08 15.95 -22.36
N ASN A 94 15.71 14.79 -22.47
CA ASN A 94 15.40 13.63 -21.63
C ASN A 94 15.84 13.86 -20.18
N ARG A 95 14.98 13.50 -19.23
CA ARG A 95 15.25 13.54 -17.78
C ARG A 95 14.88 12.20 -17.16
N ALA A 96 15.75 11.70 -16.29
CA ALA A 96 15.42 10.58 -15.43
C ALA A 96 14.35 11.01 -14.42
N ALA A 97 13.37 10.15 -14.19
CA ALA A 97 12.39 10.30 -13.15
C ALA A 97 12.90 9.70 -11.83
N VAL A 98 12.21 10.02 -10.75
CA VAL A 98 12.20 9.33 -9.47
C VAL A 98 11.05 8.35 -9.53
N ASP A 99 11.34 7.06 -9.55
CA ASP A 99 10.38 5.96 -9.61
C ASP A 99 10.30 5.25 -8.25
N SER A 100 9.09 4.82 -7.87
CA SER A 100 8.84 3.98 -6.71
C SER A 100 7.85 2.88 -7.05
N ALA A 101 8.13 1.66 -6.60
CA ALA A 101 7.21 0.53 -6.67
C ALA A 101 6.60 0.31 -5.28
N SER A 102 5.34 0.69 -5.11
CA SER A 102 4.67 0.79 -3.81
C SER A 102 3.86 -0.46 -3.44
N GLY A 103 3.20 -1.09 -4.42
CA GLY A 103 2.36 -2.27 -4.20
C GLY A 103 2.75 -3.44 -5.11
N ILE A 104 2.53 -4.67 -4.65
CA ILE A 104 2.82 -5.88 -5.42
C ILE A 104 1.76 -6.98 -5.25
N ALA A 105 1.39 -7.64 -6.34
CA ALA A 105 0.46 -8.77 -6.36
C ALA A 105 0.89 -9.83 -7.39
N ILE A 106 0.39 -11.05 -7.26
CA ILE A 106 0.68 -12.18 -8.16
C ILE A 106 -0.63 -12.64 -8.79
N ASP A 107 -0.73 -12.64 -10.12
CA ASP A 107 -1.92 -13.11 -10.83
C ASP A 107 -2.00 -14.66 -10.88
N PRO A 108 -3.16 -15.23 -11.25
CA PRO A 108 -3.34 -16.68 -11.34
C PRO A 108 -2.38 -17.39 -12.31
N GLU A 109 -1.82 -16.67 -13.29
CA GLU A 109 -0.80 -17.20 -14.20
C GLU A 109 0.63 -17.15 -13.61
N GLY A 110 0.80 -16.60 -12.40
CA GLY A 110 2.08 -16.46 -11.73
C GLY A 110 2.91 -15.27 -12.24
N ASN A 111 2.30 -14.31 -12.93
CA ASN A 111 2.92 -13.03 -13.24
C ASN A 111 2.83 -12.09 -12.04
N VAL A 112 3.77 -11.15 -11.99
CA VAL A 112 3.88 -10.17 -10.92
C VAL A 112 3.38 -8.84 -11.43
N ILE A 113 2.43 -8.24 -10.71
CA ILE A 113 1.89 -6.93 -10.98
C ILE A 113 2.43 -5.98 -9.92
N VAL A 114 2.94 -4.84 -10.36
CA VAL A 114 3.51 -3.81 -9.50
C VAL A 114 2.75 -2.52 -9.73
N SER A 115 2.34 -1.84 -8.66
CA SER A 115 1.84 -0.46 -8.72
C SER A 115 2.85 0.52 -8.14
N GLY A 116 2.79 1.78 -8.55
CA GLY A 116 3.70 2.79 -8.02
C GLY A 116 3.50 4.17 -8.63
N PHE A 117 4.54 5.00 -8.55
CA PHE A 117 4.57 6.32 -9.16
C PHE A 117 5.95 6.68 -9.74
N PHE A 118 5.98 7.66 -10.63
CA PHE A 118 7.24 8.27 -11.10
C PHE A 118 7.16 9.80 -11.20
N LYS A 119 8.26 10.53 -10.93
CA LYS A 119 8.26 12.00 -10.90
C LYS A 119 9.51 12.61 -11.53
N VAL A 120 9.40 13.72 -12.27
CA VAL A 120 10.56 14.41 -12.87
C VAL A 120 10.91 15.71 -12.12
N PHE A 121 12.20 15.92 -11.83
CA PHE A 121 12.73 17.16 -11.25
C PHE A 121 13.52 18.01 -12.27
N PRO A 122 13.53 19.36 -12.15
CA PRO A 122 12.63 20.23 -11.38
C PRO A 122 11.38 20.55 -12.22
N GLY A 123 10.49 19.57 -12.38
CA GLY A 123 9.47 19.60 -13.44
C GLY A 123 8.10 20.10 -13.03
N PHE A 124 7.67 19.85 -11.79
CA PHE A 124 6.33 20.23 -11.30
C PHE A 124 6.41 20.50 -9.79
N ALA A 125 5.74 21.57 -9.34
CA ALA A 125 5.74 22.02 -7.95
C ALA A 125 4.90 21.15 -6.99
N THR A 126 4.45 19.98 -7.45
CA THR A 126 3.63 19.05 -6.67
C THR A 126 4.50 18.06 -5.91
N THR A 127 4.02 17.58 -4.77
CA THR A 127 4.70 16.57 -3.94
C THR A 127 4.59 15.15 -4.52
N GLN A 128 3.69 14.92 -5.48
CA GLN A 128 3.29 13.61 -6.02
C GLN A 128 3.83 13.36 -7.47
N GLY A 129 3.82 12.11 -7.95
CA GLY A 129 4.31 11.68 -9.29
C GLY A 129 3.18 11.28 -10.25
N ASN A 130 3.44 10.52 -11.32
CA ASN A 130 2.41 9.90 -12.17
C ASN A 130 2.28 8.42 -11.80
N GLY A 131 1.05 7.98 -11.54
CA GLY A 131 0.77 6.59 -11.18
C GLY A 131 1.13 5.63 -12.31
N PHE A 132 1.45 4.38 -11.96
CA PHE A 132 1.55 3.31 -12.96
C PHE A 132 1.21 1.94 -12.39
N ILE A 133 0.89 1.02 -13.31
CA ILE A 133 0.97 -0.43 -13.09
C ILE A 133 1.89 -1.06 -14.14
N ALA A 134 2.69 -2.04 -13.73
CA ALA A 134 3.60 -2.78 -14.60
C ALA A 134 3.47 -4.29 -14.36
N LYS A 135 3.69 -5.10 -15.40
CA LYS A 135 3.52 -6.56 -15.35
C LYS A 135 4.78 -7.30 -15.79
N TYR A 136 5.21 -8.26 -14.98
CA TYR A 136 6.42 -9.05 -15.20
C TYR A 136 6.12 -10.54 -15.13
N ASN A 137 6.79 -11.34 -15.97
CA ASN A 137 6.76 -12.79 -15.83
C ASN A 137 7.39 -13.20 -14.49
N GLY A 138 6.66 -13.91 -13.64
CA GLY A 138 7.15 -14.22 -12.30
C GLY A 138 8.32 -15.23 -12.26
N SER A 139 8.56 -15.97 -13.33
CA SER A 139 9.67 -16.92 -13.41
C SER A 139 10.97 -16.25 -13.88
N THR A 140 10.89 -15.39 -14.90
CA THR A 140 12.06 -14.79 -15.55
C THR A 140 12.33 -13.34 -15.12
N GLY A 141 11.34 -12.68 -14.53
CA GLY A 141 11.37 -11.24 -14.25
C GLY A 141 11.29 -10.38 -15.52
N THR A 142 11.01 -10.93 -16.69
CA THR A 142 10.93 -10.12 -17.93
C THR A 142 9.59 -9.39 -17.99
N ALA A 143 9.59 -8.12 -18.40
CA ALA A 143 8.35 -7.36 -18.62
C ALA A 143 7.47 -8.03 -19.66
N ILE A 144 6.16 -8.06 -19.42
CA ILE A 144 5.15 -8.57 -20.37
C ILE A 144 4.77 -7.42 -21.30
N THR A 145 5.46 -7.27 -22.42
CA THR A 145 5.35 -6.08 -23.30
C THR A 145 3.96 -5.85 -23.88
N GLU A 146 3.12 -6.89 -23.95
CA GLU A 146 1.73 -6.82 -24.41
C GLU A 146 0.77 -6.21 -23.38
N PHE A 147 1.22 -6.03 -22.14
CA PHE A 147 0.45 -5.37 -21.09
C PHE A 147 0.56 -3.85 -21.24
N GLY A 148 -0.55 -3.17 -21.55
CA GLY A 148 -0.55 -1.73 -21.80
C GLY A 148 0.39 -1.33 -22.95
N THR A 149 1.27 -0.37 -22.71
CA THR A 149 2.35 0.02 -23.63
C THR A 149 3.69 -0.44 -23.05
N ASP A 150 4.36 -1.37 -23.75
CA ASP A 150 5.67 -1.92 -23.37
C ASP A 150 5.73 -2.49 -21.93
N GLY A 151 4.62 -3.08 -21.47
CA GLY A 151 4.54 -3.72 -20.15
C GLY A 151 4.09 -2.81 -19.02
N ARG A 152 3.63 -1.60 -19.33
CA ARG A 152 3.17 -0.60 -18.36
C ARG A 152 1.86 0.06 -18.79
N VAL A 153 1.03 0.41 -17.82
CA VAL A 153 -0.09 1.34 -17.97
C VAL A 153 0.18 2.54 -17.08
N GLU A 154 0.22 3.72 -17.67
CA GLU A 154 0.37 5.00 -16.97
C GLU A 154 -0.99 5.68 -16.82
N PHE A 155 -1.17 6.41 -15.73
CA PHE A 155 -2.34 7.22 -15.48
C PHE A 155 -2.15 8.52 -16.27
N GLY A 156 -2.92 8.68 -17.35
CA GLY A 156 -2.70 9.67 -18.41
C GLY A 156 -3.13 11.10 -18.06
N GLU A 157 -2.95 11.50 -16.80
CA GLU A 157 -3.41 12.78 -16.27
C GLU A 157 -2.29 13.82 -16.24
N LEU A 158 -2.70 15.10 -16.26
CA LEU A 158 -1.78 16.25 -16.32
C LEU A 158 -1.20 16.61 -14.94
N ASP A 159 -1.81 16.10 -13.87
CA ASP A 159 -1.40 16.32 -12.49
C ASP A 159 -1.14 14.97 -11.80
N ALA A 160 -0.66 15.04 -10.56
CA ALA A 160 0.05 13.94 -9.95
C ALA A 160 -0.84 12.87 -9.30
N ASP A 161 -0.55 11.61 -9.58
CA ASP A 161 -1.19 10.42 -9.00
C ASP A 161 -0.13 9.48 -8.40
N ALA A 162 -0.47 8.78 -7.32
CA ALA A 162 0.36 7.70 -6.80
C ALA A 162 -0.50 6.48 -6.48
N ALA A 163 -0.19 5.35 -7.14
CA ALA A 163 -0.84 4.08 -6.87
C ALA A 163 -0.16 3.39 -5.69
N SER A 164 -0.82 3.43 -4.53
CA SER A 164 -0.30 2.94 -3.24
C SER A 164 -0.28 1.41 -3.16
N LYS A 165 -1.33 0.75 -3.67
CA LYS A 165 -1.54 -0.69 -3.50
C LYS A 165 -2.22 -1.32 -4.71
N VAL A 166 -1.97 -2.61 -4.91
CA VAL A 166 -2.58 -3.43 -5.97
C VAL A 166 -3.10 -4.75 -5.40
N ALA A 167 -4.23 -5.20 -5.93
CA ALA A 167 -4.79 -6.53 -5.72
C ALA A 167 -5.21 -7.13 -7.07
N VAL A 168 -5.34 -8.46 -7.14
CA VAL A 168 -5.76 -9.17 -8.34
C VAL A 168 -6.81 -10.22 -8.00
N ASP A 169 -7.79 -10.41 -8.87
CA ASP A 169 -8.80 -11.45 -8.71
C ASP A 169 -8.41 -12.77 -9.41
N SER A 170 -9.24 -13.80 -9.22
CA SER A 170 -9.05 -15.12 -9.82
C SER A 170 -9.18 -15.15 -11.35
N ALA A 171 -9.65 -14.07 -11.98
CA ALA A 171 -9.69 -13.91 -13.42
C ALA A 171 -8.50 -13.09 -13.96
N GLY A 172 -7.59 -12.66 -13.08
CA GLY A 172 -6.44 -11.83 -13.40
C GLY A 172 -6.77 -10.35 -13.60
N ASN A 173 -7.99 -9.90 -13.25
CA ASN A 173 -8.29 -8.46 -13.24
C ASN A 173 -7.50 -7.80 -12.11
N ILE A 174 -7.04 -6.59 -12.37
CA ILE A 174 -6.13 -5.83 -11.51
C ILE A 174 -6.91 -4.66 -10.90
N TYR A 175 -6.81 -4.50 -9.59
CA TYR A 175 -7.45 -3.43 -8.84
C TYR A 175 -6.37 -2.64 -8.13
N ILE A 176 -6.43 -1.32 -8.23
CA ILE A 176 -5.49 -0.46 -7.52
C ILE A 176 -6.20 0.65 -6.77
N THR A 177 -5.50 1.19 -5.78
CA THR A 177 -5.90 2.39 -5.06
C THR A 177 -4.72 3.33 -4.88
N GLY A 178 -5.00 4.59 -4.54
CA GLY A 178 -3.99 5.60 -4.36
C GLY A 178 -4.58 6.98 -4.11
N ILE A 179 -3.76 7.99 -4.38
CA ILE A 179 -4.14 9.40 -4.40
C ILE A 179 -4.06 9.94 -5.84
N ALA A 180 -5.01 10.77 -6.23
CA ALA A 180 -5.06 11.43 -7.53
C ALA A 180 -5.35 12.93 -7.39
N ASP A 181 -4.40 13.78 -7.79
CA ASP A 181 -4.53 15.25 -7.79
C ASP A 181 -5.38 15.77 -8.97
N ALA A 182 -5.72 14.90 -9.94
CA ALA A 182 -6.41 15.28 -11.17
C ALA A 182 -7.78 14.60 -11.37
N THR A 183 -8.44 14.99 -12.47
CA THR A 183 -9.62 14.27 -12.95
C THR A 183 -9.19 12.95 -13.54
N LEU A 184 -9.69 11.86 -12.96
CA LEU A 184 -9.54 10.54 -13.57
C LEU A 184 -9.94 10.58 -15.06
N THR A 185 -10.95 11.36 -15.45
CA THR A 185 -11.41 11.49 -16.85
C THR A 185 -10.53 12.36 -17.75
N THR A 186 -10.56 12.10 -19.07
CA THR A 186 -9.97 12.96 -20.13
C THR A 186 -10.67 14.32 -20.30
N ASN A 187 -11.49 14.76 -19.34
CA ASN A 187 -12.21 16.02 -19.40
C ASN A 187 -11.43 17.10 -18.65
N PRO A 188 -10.83 18.09 -19.35
CA PRO A 188 -9.95 19.10 -18.76
C PRO A 188 -10.68 20.17 -17.92
N ALA A 189 -11.95 19.95 -17.56
CA ALA A 189 -12.76 20.87 -16.79
C ALA A 189 -13.13 20.26 -15.44
N ASN A 190 -12.23 20.33 -14.46
CA ASN A 190 -12.64 20.27 -13.07
C ASN A 190 -11.68 21.09 -12.18
N PRO A 191 -12.19 21.88 -11.22
CA PRO A 191 -11.41 22.84 -10.44
C PRO A 191 -10.91 22.22 -9.13
N TYR A 192 -10.72 20.90 -9.07
CA TYR A 192 -10.26 20.24 -7.85
C TYR A 192 -8.75 20.34 -7.74
N SER A 193 -8.29 20.81 -6.59
CA SER A 193 -6.89 21.15 -6.35
C SER A 193 -6.47 20.53 -5.03
N GLY A 194 -6.58 19.22 -4.91
CA GLY A 194 -6.28 18.41 -3.73
C GLY A 194 -6.40 16.94 -4.14
N GLY A 195 -5.46 16.12 -3.69
CA GLY A 195 -5.42 14.72 -4.10
C GLY A 195 -6.48 13.90 -3.39
N ASP A 196 -7.29 13.19 -4.16
CA ASP A 196 -8.36 12.37 -3.61
C ASP A 196 -8.05 10.89 -3.70
N ALA A 197 -8.65 10.10 -2.81
CA ALA A 197 -8.55 8.66 -2.86
C ALA A 197 -9.20 8.17 -4.16
N PHE A 198 -8.53 7.27 -4.87
CA PHE A 198 -9.11 6.65 -6.06
C PHE A 198 -9.07 5.14 -5.98
N ILE A 199 -9.92 4.52 -6.80
CA ILE A 199 -9.90 3.10 -7.12
C ILE A 199 -10.03 2.92 -8.63
N ALA A 200 -9.25 2.01 -9.20
CA ALA A 200 -9.34 1.68 -10.62
C ALA A 200 -9.18 0.17 -10.85
N ALA A 201 -9.95 -0.35 -11.79
CA ALA A 201 -9.90 -1.74 -12.22
C ALA A 201 -9.46 -1.85 -13.68
N TYR A 202 -8.61 -2.84 -13.95
CA TYR A 202 -8.07 -3.14 -15.26
C TYR A 202 -8.25 -4.62 -15.56
N ASN A 203 -8.41 -4.95 -16.83
CA ASN A 203 -8.38 -6.33 -17.30
C ASN A 203 -6.93 -6.87 -17.28
N PRO A 204 -6.72 -8.19 -17.45
CA PRO A 204 -5.39 -8.80 -17.42
C PRO A 204 -4.40 -8.27 -18.46
N SER A 205 -4.90 -7.62 -19.52
CA SER A 205 -4.11 -7.01 -20.60
C SER A 205 -3.80 -5.52 -20.34
N GLY A 206 -4.28 -4.94 -19.24
CA GLY A 206 -4.05 -3.54 -18.87
C GLY A 206 -5.06 -2.55 -19.44
N GLY A 207 -6.18 -3.03 -20.01
CA GLY A 207 -7.29 -2.16 -20.42
C GLY A 207 -8.13 -1.75 -19.21
N LEU A 208 -8.39 -0.46 -19.04
CA LEU A 208 -9.26 0.07 -17.99
C LEU A 208 -10.68 -0.51 -18.12
N LEU A 209 -11.21 -1.06 -17.02
CA LEU A 209 -12.58 -1.57 -16.91
C LEU A 209 -13.50 -0.51 -16.31
N TRP A 210 -13.17 -0.04 -15.11
CA TRP A 210 -13.90 0.99 -14.38
C TRP A 210 -12.97 1.68 -13.39
N ARG A 211 -13.42 2.81 -12.85
CA ARG A 211 -12.74 3.54 -11.78
C ARG A 211 -13.71 4.46 -11.07
N ASP A 212 -13.39 4.80 -9.84
CA ASP A 212 -14.13 5.74 -9.02
C ASP A 212 -13.16 6.59 -8.20
N ARG A 213 -13.65 7.72 -7.70
CA ARG A 213 -12.94 8.62 -6.79
C ARG A 213 -13.76 8.78 -5.52
N LEU A 214 -13.06 8.86 -4.39
CA LEU A 214 -13.62 9.05 -3.07
C LEU A 214 -12.95 10.25 -2.40
N GLY A 215 -13.72 11.33 -2.27
CA GLY A 215 -13.29 12.60 -1.71
C GLY A 215 -14.24 13.72 -2.13
N GLU A 216 -14.12 14.88 -1.49
CA GLU A 216 -14.92 16.06 -1.79
C GLU A 216 -14.18 17.06 -2.68
N SER A 217 -14.93 17.94 -3.34
CA SER A 217 -14.35 19.06 -4.08
C SER A 217 -13.53 19.97 -3.17
N GLY A 218 -12.26 20.21 -3.46
CA GLY A 218 -11.47 21.19 -2.71
C GLY A 218 -9.98 20.98 -2.78
N THR A 219 -9.29 21.44 -1.72
CA THR A 219 -7.84 21.32 -1.54
C THR A 219 -7.44 20.31 -0.48
N VAL A 220 -8.40 19.55 0.01
CA VAL A 220 -8.22 18.57 1.06
C VAL A 220 -7.64 17.30 0.44
N GLN A 221 -6.83 16.56 1.20
CA GLN A 221 -6.23 15.32 0.72
C GLN A 221 -6.94 14.12 1.32
N ASP A 222 -7.34 13.20 0.44
CA ASP A 222 -7.89 11.90 0.78
C ASP A 222 -6.97 10.83 0.17
N TYR A 223 -6.65 9.79 0.94
CA TYR A 223 -5.65 8.80 0.54
C TYR A 223 -6.27 7.41 0.49
N GLY A 224 -6.22 6.76 -0.67
CA GLY A 224 -6.38 5.32 -0.78
C GLY A 224 -5.08 4.62 -0.39
N ARG A 225 -5.09 3.89 0.73
CA ARG A 225 -3.87 3.25 1.29
C ARG A 225 -3.79 1.76 0.97
N ALA A 226 -4.89 1.03 1.08
CA ALA A 226 -4.90 -0.40 0.78
C ALA A 226 -6.20 -0.88 0.12
N ILE A 227 -6.09 -2.01 -0.58
CA ILE A 227 -7.16 -2.59 -1.39
C ILE A 227 -7.16 -4.12 -1.26
N ALA A 228 -8.35 -4.71 -1.21
CA ALA A 228 -8.56 -6.15 -1.21
C ALA A 228 -9.73 -6.52 -2.12
N VAL A 229 -9.67 -7.69 -2.73
CA VAL A 229 -10.74 -8.23 -3.58
C VAL A 229 -11.21 -9.56 -3.00
N SER A 230 -12.52 -9.74 -2.86
CA SER A 230 -13.11 -10.98 -2.37
C SER A 230 -14.51 -11.15 -2.93
N GLY A 231 -14.80 -12.35 -3.47
CA GLY A 231 -16.12 -12.68 -4.01
C GLY A 231 -16.55 -11.74 -5.15
N ASP A 232 -17.66 -11.05 -4.94
CA ASP A 232 -18.24 -10.05 -5.86
C ASP A 232 -17.85 -8.61 -5.52
N ARG A 233 -16.97 -8.41 -4.53
CA ARG A 233 -16.61 -7.09 -4.01
C ARG A 233 -15.13 -6.75 -4.13
N VAL A 234 -14.89 -5.45 -4.23
CA VAL A 234 -13.58 -4.84 -3.99
C VAL A 234 -13.73 -3.88 -2.81
N TYR A 235 -12.78 -3.94 -1.88
CA TYR A 235 -12.76 -3.12 -0.68
C TYR A 235 -11.53 -2.23 -0.70
N MET A 236 -11.73 -0.96 -0.36
CA MET A 236 -10.67 0.06 -0.29
C MET A 236 -10.69 0.70 1.10
N THR A 237 -9.52 0.90 1.68
CA THR A 237 -9.37 1.62 2.94
C THR A 237 -8.30 2.70 2.84
N GLY A 238 -8.37 3.67 3.73
CA GLY A 238 -7.49 4.81 3.75
C GLY A 238 -7.93 5.87 4.75
N GLN A 239 -7.52 7.11 4.52
CA GLN A 239 -7.94 8.24 5.34
C GLN A 239 -8.49 9.38 4.50
N THR A 240 -9.28 10.22 5.16
CA THR A 240 -9.91 11.39 4.57
C THR A 240 -9.82 12.55 5.53
N ALA A 241 -9.55 13.75 5.02
CA ALA A 241 -9.68 15.00 5.77
C ALA A 241 -10.99 15.74 5.38
N SER A 242 -11.93 15.03 4.75
CA SER A 242 -13.22 15.53 4.26
C SER A 242 -14.39 14.66 4.74
N SER A 243 -15.62 15.11 4.48
CA SER A 243 -16.82 14.31 4.76
C SER A 243 -17.16 13.46 3.54
N LEU A 244 -17.04 12.14 3.65
CA LEU A 244 -17.40 11.24 2.56
C LEU A 244 -18.92 11.07 2.47
N PRO A 245 -19.47 10.59 1.33
CA PRO A 245 -20.92 10.49 1.14
C PRO A 245 -21.62 9.75 2.29
N ASP A 246 -22.69 10.35 2.80
CA ASP A 246 -23.49 9.88 3.94
C ASP A 246 -22.73 9.77 5.28
N ASN A 247 -21.54 10.37 5.38
CA ASN A 247 -20.72 10.40 6.58
C ASN A 247 -20.31 11.85 6.93
N MET A 248 -19.69 12.04 8.10
CA MET A 248 -19.25 13.35 8.56
C MET A 248 -17.85 13.23 9.18
N LEU A 249 -16.96 14.15 8.79
CA LEU A 249 -15.64 14.29 9.39
C LEU A 249 -15.76 14.57 10.89
N ALA A 250 -15.12 13.74 11.71
CA ALA A 250 -15.12 13.91 13.16
C ALA A 250 -13.96 14.79 13.65
N GLY A 251 -12.80 14.68 13.01
CA GLY A 251 -11.55 15.28 13.46
C GLY A 251 -10.72 15.90 12.36
N SER A 252 -9.39 15.73 12.47
CA SER A 252 -8.45 16.24 11.47
C SER A 252 -8.36 15.33 10.24
N THR A 253 -8.35 14.02 10.47
CA THR A 253 -8.53 12.98 9.47
C THR A 253 -9.30 11.83 10.08
N ASP A 254 -10.20 11.24 9.32
CA ASP A 254 -10.90 10.02 9.69
C ASP A 254 -10.40 8.85 8.83
N GLY A 255 -10.45 7.64 9.38
CA GLY A 255 -10.31 6.42 8.60
C GLY A 255 -11.58 6.12 7.80
N PHE A 256 -11.44 5.43 6.66
CA PHE A 256 -12.60 4.94 5.91
C PHE A 256 -12.45 3.52 5.39
N LEU A 257 -13.60 2.89 5.12
CA LEU A 257 -13.76 1.65 4.37
C LEU A 257 -14.85 1.82 3.31
N ALA A 258 -14.53 1.54 2.06
CA ALA A 258 -15.47 1.60 0.94
C ALA A 258 -15.58 0.23 0.26
N SER A 259 -16.78 -0.13 -0.19
CA SER A 259 -17.05 -1.35 -0.93
C SER A 259 -17.62 -1.03 -2.31
N TYR A 260 -17.17 -1.81 -3.29
CA TYR A 260 -17.51 -1.66 -4.70
C TYR A 260 -17.94 -3.00 -5.28
N ASP A 261 -18.94 -2.99 -6.15
CA ASP A 261 -19.22 -4.14 -7.00
C ASP A 261 -18.05 -4.37 -7.95
N ARG A 262 -17.52 -5.60 -7.96
CA ARG A 262 -16.27 -5.93 -8.64
C ARG A 262 -16.34 -5.78 -10.16
N ILE A 263 -17.53 -5.91 -10.75
CA ILE A 263 -17.71 -5.95 -12.20
C ILE A 263 -18.09 -4.58 -12.76
N SER A 264 -19.11 -3.95 -12.16
CA SER A 264 -19.64 -2.65 -12.58
C SER A 264 -18.84 -1.46 -12.04
N GLY A 265 -18.12 -1.64 -10.93
CA GLY A 265 -17.48 -0.55 -10.21
C GLY A 265 -18.48 0.32 -9.43
N GLU A 266 -19.75 -0.10 -9.31
CA GLU A 266 -20.74 0.65 -8.53
C GLU A 266 -20.40 0.60 -7.04
N ARG A 267 -20.27 1.79 -6.43
CA ARG A 267 -20.03 1.95 -5.00
C ARG A 267 -21.25 1.44 -4.21
N GLN A 268 -21.03 0.41 -3.40
CA GLN A 268 -22.07 -0.22 -2.60
C GLN A 268 -22.32 0.53 -1.30
N TRP A 269 -21.24 0.92 -0.63
CA TRP A 269 -21.29 1.67 0.62
C TRP A 269 -19.94 2.28 1.00
N VAL A 270 -19.98 3.28 1.88
CA VAL A 270 -18.81 3.89 2.54
C VAL A 270 -19.06 3.91 4.06
N ARG A 271 -18.02 3.63 4.83
CA ARG A 271 -17.96 3.82 6.28
C ARG A 271 -16.80 4.75 6.55
N GLN A 272 -17.07 5.87 7.20
CA GLN A 272 -16.05 6.76 7.74
C GLN A 272 -16.12 6.69 9.27
N PHE A 273 -14.97 6.61 9.92
CA PHE A 273 -14.86 6.45 11.35
C PHE A 273 -13.68 7.27 11.86
N GLY A 274 -13.92 8.05 12.91
CA GLY A 274 -12.92 8.93 13.49
C GLY A 274 -13.36 9.49 14.84
N THR A 275 -12.44 10.21 15.47
CA THR A 275 -12.61 10.95 16.70
C THR A 275 -12.38 12.44 16.44
N SER A 276 -12.22 13.27 17.48
CA SER A 276 -11.78 14.65 17.28
C SER A 276 -10.32 14.78 16.86
N GLU A 277 -9.56 13.68 16.92
CA GLU A 277 -8.12 13.64 16.68
C GLU A 277 -7.79 13.17 15.26
N LEU A 278 -6.68 12.45 15.07
CA LEU A 278 -6.25 11.90 13.79
C LEU A 278 -6.45 10.39 13.80
N GLU A 279 -7.07 9.87 12.75
CA GLU A 279 -7.14 8.45 12.43
C GLU A 279 -6.61 8.18 11.02
N GLU A 280 -5.76 7.16 10.90
CA GLU A 280 -5.30 6.64 9.60
C GLU A 280 -5.60 5.14 9.51
N SER A 281 -6.27 4.71 8.43
CA SER A 281 -6.44 3.28 8.11
C SER A 281 -5.43 2.86 7.05
N GLN A 282 -4.58 1.89 7.40
CA GLN A 282 -3.37 1.53 6.64
C GLN A 282 -3.52 0.23 5.85
N GLY A 283 -4.05 -0.80 6.50
CA GLY A 283 -4.07 -2.16 5.96
C GLY A 283 -5.47 -2.76 5.90
N ILE A 284 -5.70 -3.62 4.90
CA ILE A 284 -6.94 -4.39 4.75
C ILE A 284 -6.65 -5.84 4.35
N ALA A 285 -7.38 -6.77 4.96
CA ALA A 285 -7.42 -8.18 4.55
C ALA A 285 -8.87 -8.70 4.63
N VAL A 286 -9.22 -9.68 3.80
CA VAL A 286 -10.55 -10.29 3.80
C VAL A 286 -10.42 -11.81 3.88
N ASP A 287 -11.14 -12.43 4.81
CA ASP A 287 -11.11 -13.89 4.94
C ASP A 287 -12.10 -14.60 4.00
N ALA A 288 -12.03 -15.92 3.96
CA ALA A 288 -12.90 -16.76 3.12
C ALA A 288 -14.39 -16.72 3.53
N ASN A 289 -14.72 -16.18 4.70
CA ASN A 289 -16.10 -15.97 5.16
C ASN A 289 -16.59 -14.54 4.90
N GLY A 290 -15.80 -13.71 4.24
CA GLY A 290 -16.15 -12.33 3.92
C GLY A 290 -15.92 -11.34 5.06
N ARG A 291 -15.25 -11.73 6.16
CA ARG A 291 -14.89 -10.76 7.20
C ARG A 291 -13.75 -9.88 6.73
N ILE A 292 -13.90 -8.59 6.97
CA ILE A 292 -12.97 -7.55 6.54
C ILE A 292 -12.19 -7.10 7.77
N TYR A 293 -10.88 -7.24 7.75
CA TYR A 293 -9.98 -6.85 8.83
C TYR A 293 -9.23 -5.59 8.41
N LEU A 294 -9.32 -4.55 9.22
CA LEU A 294 -8.61 -3.29 9.05
C LEU A 294 -7.62 -3.07 10.17
N THR A 295 -6.54 -2.37 9.85
CA THR A 295 -5.58 -1.92 10.86
C THR A 295 -5.08 -0.52 10.52
N GLY A 296 -4.61 0.18 11.54
CA GLY A 296 -4.08 1.52 11.40
C GLY A 296 -3.64 2.10 12.72
N GLU A 297 -3.64 3.43 12.79
CA GLU A 297 -3.26 4.18 13.97
C GLU A 297 -4.28 5.28 14.32
N THR A 298 -4.28 5.72 15.57
CA THR A 298 -5.12 6.82 16.07
C THR A 298 -4.39 7.56 17.19
N THR A 299 -4.55 8.88 17.25
CA THR A 299 -4.12 9.68 18.41
C THR A 299 -5.29 9.97 19.37
N GLY A 300 -6.44 9.33 19.16
CA GLY A 300 -7.68 9.53 19.90
C GLY A 300 -8.25 8.24 20.49
N SER A 301 -9.42 8.35 21.13
CA SER A 301 -10.14 7.22 21.73
C SER A 301 -11.10 6.56 20.72
N LEU A 302 -10.56 5.97 19.65
CA LEU A 302 -11.37 5.43 18.54
C LEU A 302 -12.06 4.11 18.91
N PHE A 303 -11.29 3.15 19.41
CA PHE A 303 -11.75 1.80 19.76
C PHE A 303 -11.31 1.37 21.17
N GLY A 304 -10.91 2.34 21.98
CA GLY A 304 -10.45 2.20 23.36
C GLY A 304 -10.08 3.55 23.94
N ASP A 305 -9.59 3.56 25.18
CA ASP A 305 -8.98 4.77 25.76
C ASP A 305 -7.61 5.04 25.10
N VAL A 306 -7.19 6.31 25.09
CA VAL A 306 -5.83 6.68 24.66
C VAL A 306 -4.80 6.03 25.59
N ILE A 307 -3.80 5.35 25.02
CA ILE A 307 -2.74 4.65 25.75
C ILE A 307 -1.44 5.46 25.67
N GLY A 308 -1.06 5.91 24.47
CA GLY A 308 0.19 6.60 24.16
C GLY A 308 0.01 7.85 23.31
N GLY A 309 0.95 8.10 22.40
CA GLY A 309 0.89 9.22 21.47
C GLY A 309 0.00 8.88 20.27
N SER A 310 0.48 7.99 19.41
CA SER A 310 -0.33 7.22 18.46
C SER A 310 -0.52 5.78 18.96
N ASP A 311 -1.74 5.24 18.87
CA ASP A 311 -2.07 3.87 19.25
C ASP A 311 -2.48 3.04 18.03
N ALA A 312 -1.96 1.81 17.96
CA ALA A 312 -2.34 0.86 16.93
C ALA A 312 -3.77 0.35 17.16
N TRP A 313 -4.49 0.04 16.09
CA TRP A 313 -5.81 -0.56 16.20
C TRP A 313 -6.08 -1.63 15.16
N ILE A 314 -7.06 -2.48 15.47
CA ILE A 314 -7.68 -3.43 14.57
C ILE A 314 -9.21 -3.30 14.66
N ALA A 315 -9.88 -3.38 13.52
CA ALA A 315 -11.33 -3.45 13.43
C ALA A 315 -11.75 -4.53 12.44
N VAL A 316 -12.80 -5.28 12.78
CA VAL A 316 -13.35 -6.35 11.96
C VAL A 316 -14.77 -5.98 11.56
N TYR A 317 -15.05 -5.99 10.27
CA TYR A 317 -16.36 -5.71 9.69
C TYR A 317 -16.91 -6.96 8.99
N ASP A 318 -18.22 -7.03 8.83
CA ASP A 318 -18.86 -7.95 7.89
C ASP A 318 -18.96 -7.36 6.47
N GLU A 319 -19.40 -8.17 5.51
CA GLU A 319 -19.58 -7.77 4.10
C GLU A 319 -20.59 -6.63 3.90
N SER A 320 -21.47 -6.40 4.87
CA SER A 320 -22.42 -5.28 4.87
C SER A 320 -21.79 -3.97 5.35
N GLY A 321 -20.54 -4.01 5.80
CA GLY A 321 -19.83 -2.89 6.41
C GLY A 321 -20.27 -2.60 7.84
N SER A 322 -20.82 -3.60 8.55
CA SER A 322 -21.13 -3.46 9.98
C SER A 322 -19.94 -3.87 10.82
N LEU A 323 -19.57 -3.04 11.82
CA LEU A 323 -18.48 -3.34 12.74
C LEU A 323 -18.87 -4.53 13.64
N LEU A 324 -18.06 -5.59 13.63
CA LEU A 324 -18.23 -6.79 14.43
C LEU A 324 -17.46 -6.71 15.75
N THR A 325 -16.19 -6.31 15.68
CA THR A 325 -15.31 -6.15 16.85
C THR A 325 -14.18 -5.19 16.52
N SER A 326 -13.58 -4.59 17.54
CA SER A 326 -12.40 -3.75 17.41
C SER A 326 -11.55 -3.81 18.67
N ASN A 327 -10.29 -3.39 18.53
CA ASN A 327 -9.36 -3.26 19.64
C ASN A 327 -8.34 -2.16 19.33
N GLN A 328 -8.12 -1.27 20.30
CA GLN A 328 -7.02 -0.29 20.31
C GLN A 328 -5.97 -0.75 21.31
N PHE A 329 -4.70 -0.77 20.90
CA PHE A 329 -3.60 -1.33 21.68
C PHE A 329 -2.28 -0.63 21.36
N GLY A 330 -1.37 -0.64 22.32
CA GLY A 330 -0.11 0.07 22.17
C GLY A 330 0.63 0.15 23.50
N THR A 331 1.56 1.09 23.55
CA THR A 331 2.39 1.43 24.68
C THR A 331 2.11 2.88 25.08
N ALA A 332 2.91 3.44 25.98
CA ALA A 332 2.81 4.86 26.33
C ALA A 332 3.50 5.79 25.30
N GLN A 333 4.00 5.26 24.18
CA GLN A 333 4.68 5.99 23.10
C GLN A 333 3.88 5.81 21.80
N ASP A 334 4.47 6.15 20.65
CA ASP A 334 3.81 5.96 19.35
C ASP A 334 3.89 4.49 18.92
N ASP A 335 2.75 3.94 18.53
CA ASP A 335 2.53 2.57 18.10
C ASP A 335 1.64 2.56 16.86
N GLU A 336 2.15 2.02 15.76
CA GLU A 336 1.51 2.14 14.46
C GLU A 336 1.39 0.76 13.81
N ALA A 337 0.25 0.47 13.21
CA ALA A 337 0.01 -0.77 12.48
C ALA A 337 -0.17 -0.50 10.97
N TYR A 338 0.63 -1.16 10.14
CA TYR A 338 0.70 -0.88 8.70
C TYR A 338 0.12 -1.98 7.82
N GLY A 339 0.49 -3.23 8.11
CA GLY A 339 0.15 -4.38 7.29
C GLY A 339 -0.70 -5.38 8.04
N ILE A 340 -1.65 -5.98 7.35
CA ILE A 340 -2.52 -7.04 7.87
C ILE A 340 -2.71 -8.12 6.81
N THR A 341 -2.72 -9.39 7.23
CA THR A 341 -3.04 -10.52 6.37
C THR A 341 -3.84 -11.56 7.15
N VAL A 342 -4.59 -12.40 6.44
CA VAL A 342 -5.33 -13.52 7.00
C VAL A 342 -4.99 -14.79 6.23
N ASP A 343 -4.65 -15.86 6.95
CA ASP A 343 -4.34 -17.14 6.34
C ASP A 343 -5.60 -17.98 6.06
N SER A 344 -5.41 -19.10 5.36
CA SER A 344 -6.50 -20.02 5.02
C SER A 344 -7.19 -20.69 6.22
N GLN A 345 -6.58 -20.63 7.40
CA GLN A 345 -7.14 -21.12 8.66
C GLN A 345 -7.90 -20.01 9.42
N GLY A 346 -7.87 -18.78 8.92
CA GLY A 346 -8.48 -17.61 9.55
C GLY A 346 -7.61 -16.96 10.64
N ASN A 347 -6.32 -17.29 10.70
CA ASN A 347 -5.41 -16.57 11.59
C ASN A 347 -5.04 -15.23 10.97
N VAL A 348 -5.12 -14.18 11.77
CA VAL A 348 -4.85 -12.80 11.33
C VAL A 348 -3.51 -12.36 11.88
N TYR A 349 -2.64 -11.84 11.02
CA TYR A 349 -1.32 -11.32 11.39
C TYR A 349 -1.23 -9.85 11.04
N ILE A 350 -0.71 -9.06 11.97
CA ILE A 350 -0.55 -7.61 11.87
C ILE A 350 0.93 -7.27 12.06
N ILE A 351 1.42 -6.31 11.29
CA ILE A 351 2.78 -5.78 11.41
C ILE A 351 2.76 -4.28 11.58
N GLY A 352 3.78 -3.75 12.25
CA GLY A 352 3.86 -2.33 12.55
C GLY A 352 5.18 -1.92 13.17
N GLN A 353 5.21 -0.70 13.69
CA GLN A 353 6.33 -0.16 14.46
C GLN A 353 5.90 0.42 15.81
N THR A 354 6.85 0.52 16.74
CA THR A 354 6.65 1.09 18.07
C THR A 354 7.86 1.89 18.52
N LEU A 355 7.65 3.05 19.15
CA LEU A 355 8.67 3.79 19.92
C LEU A 355 8.74 3.33 21.39
N GLY A 356 7.85 2.43 21.79
CA GLY A 356 7.77 1.88 23.13
C GLY A 356 8.33 0.47 23.25
N ALA A 357 7.87 -0.24 24.28
CA ALA A 357 8.19 -1.64 24.51
C ALA A 357 6.92 -2.41 24.91
N PHE A 358 6.49 -3.35 24.05
CA PHE A 358 5.42 -4.28 24.39
C PHE A 358 5.81 -5.21 25.56
N PRO A 359 4.85 -5.83 26.26
CA PRO A 359 5.13 -6.76 27.36
C PRO A 359 6.17 -7.81 26.99
N GLU A 360 7.06 -8.13 27.94
CA GLU A 360 8.15 -9.09 27.78
C GLU A 360 9.22 -8.73 26.72
N ASN A 361 9.15 -7.51 26.15
CA ASN A 361 10.12 -6.98 25.21
C ASN A 361 10.81 -5.73 25.79
N THR A 362 11.89 -5.32 25.14
CA THR A 362 12.64 -4.11 25.48
C THR A 362 12.86 -3.29 24.22
N ASN A 363 12.54 -2.00 24.26
CA ASN A 363 12.82 -1.08 23.16
C ASN A 363 14.33 -1.09 22.83
N GLN A 364 14.67 -1.18 21.54
CA GLN A 364 16.04 -1.31 21.05
C GLN A 364 16.59 -0.05 20.35
N GLY A 365 15.90 1.09 20.37
CA GLY A 365 16.32 2.29 19.64
C GLY A 365 15.21 3.31 19.46
N ASP A 366 15.11 3.88 18.25
CA ASP A 366 13.97 4.70 17.88
C ASP A 366 12.76 3.76 17.64
N TYR A 367 12.40 3.50 16.38
CA TYR A 367 11.33 2.58 16.03
C TYR A 367 11.78 1.11 16.05
N ASP A 368 11.01 0.28 16.76
CA ASP A 368 11.09 -1.17 16.75
C ASP A 368 9.97 -1.76 15.87
N GLY A 369 10.33 -2.62 14.92
CA GLY A 369 9.33 -3.41 14.17
C GLY A 369 8.71 -4.50 15.05
N TRP A 370 7.40 -4.69 14.91
CA TRP A 370 6.65 -5.75 15.60
C TRP A 370 5.75 -6.54 14.64
N VAL A 371 5.43 -7.77 15.05
CA VAL A 371 4.47 -8.66 14.39
C VAL A 371 3.59 -9.26 15.49
N ALA A 372 2.28 -9.23 15.30
CA ALA A 372 1.30 -9.78 16.24
C ALA A 372 0.32 -10.70 15.51
N GLN A 373 -0.14 -11.73 16.20
CA GLN A 373 -1.30 -12.52 15.76
C GLN A 373 -2.53 -12.02 16.51
N TYR A 374 -3.59 -11.66 15.79
CA TYR A 374 -4.85 -11.28 16.41
C TYR A 374 -5.65 -12.54 16.76
N GLY A 375 -5.89 -12.73 18.05
CA GLY A 375 -6.65 -13.86 18.58
C GLY A 375 -8.15 -13.59 18.50
N ASN A 376 -8.92 -14.54 17.96
CA ASN A 376 -10.38 -14.58 18.09
C ASN A 376 -10.73 -14.96 19.54
N GLY A 377 -10.63 -13.99 20.45
CA GLY A 377 -11.01 -14.14 21.87
C GLY A 377 -12.52 -14.18 22.06
#